data_AF-A0ABD1EGZ7-F1
#
_entry.id   AF-A0ABD1EGZ7-F1
#
_cell.length_a   1.000
_cell.length_b   1.000
_cell.length_c   1.000
_cell.angle_alpha   90.00
_cell.angle_beta   90.00
_cell.angle_gamma   90.00
#
_symmetry.space_group_name_H-M   'P 1'
#
loop_
_entity.id
_entity.type
_entity.pdbx_description
1 polymer ?
#
loop_
_entity_poly.entity_id
_entity_poly.type
_entity_poly.pdbx_seq_one_letter_code
_entity_poly.pdbx_strand_id
1 'polypeptide(L)'
;MSSKQIGLERKMQFLTKIRENKDILFGAFSEKLRKQDKIEKWKEMAMVAQSICLLPADKDWTYVRDTIWQNLKKTAMLKIDNAKKTGTGGMGTLTEVDNMVLSIIGKESPVICGLGVAESFEKPQDQSSKGGKRKRVTDKNASTDNESAIKEEKLTLQVEYLKLKNYRTKLEILKLEKELQLPMSEFTKSLPQCNYEIENGRCYQNLL
;
A
#
# COMPACT_ATOMS: atom_id res chain seq x y z
N MET A 1 6.82 14.75 20.02
CA MET A 1 5.84 13.72 19.59
C MET A 1 6.58 12.53 19.01
N SER A 2 6.17 11.29 19.32
CA SER A 2 6.78 10.08 18.75
C SER A 2 6.47 9.96 17.24
N SER A 3 7.36 9.36 16.45
CA SER A 3 7.15 9.07 15.02
C SER A 3 5.84 8.29 14.78
N LYS A 4 5.45 7.42 15.72
CA LYS A 4 4.16 6.70 15.66
C LYS A 4 2.96 7.64 15.77
N GLN A 5 3.06 8.67 16.61
CA GLN A 5 2.01 9.63 16.88
C GLN A 5 1.83 10.62 15.72
N ILE A 6 2.95 11.05 15.11
CA ILE A 6 2.95 11.83 13.87
C ILE A 6 2.28 11.05 12.73
N GLY A 7 2.57 9.75 12.60
CA GLY A 7 1.92 8.90 11.60
C GLY A 7 0.42 8.73 11.82
N LEU A 8 -0.03 8.70 13.09
CA LEU A 8 -1.44 8.66 13.46
C LEU A 8 -2.16 9.96 13.09
N GLU A 9 -1.57 11.10 13.46
CA GLU A 9 -2.11 12.43 13.16
C GLU A 9 -2.31 12.66 11.66
N ARG A 10 -1.29 12.34 10.84
CA ARG A 10 -1.39 12.44 9.37
C ARG A 10 -2.52 11.59 8.79
N LYS A 11 -2.70 10.37 9.31
CA LYS A 11 -3.81 9.50 8.90
C LYS A 11 -5.16 10.09 9.28
N MET A 12 -5.27 10.68 10.47
CA MET A 12 -6.51 11.33 10.92
C MET A 12 -6.87 12.52 10.04
N GLN A 13 -5.92 13.42 9.77
CA GLN A 13 -6.14 14.57 8.88
C GLN A 13 -6.59 14.13 7.48
N PHE A 14 -5.95 13.10 6.92
CA PHE A 14 -6.35 12.53 5.63
C PHE A 14 -7.78 11.97 5.67
N LEU A 15 -8.12 11.17 6.70
CA LEU A 15 -9.44 10.55 6.82
C LEU A 15 -10.55 11.58 7.06
N THR A 16 -10.27 12.67 7.77
CA THR A 16 -11.20 13.79 7.90
C THR A 16 -11.57 14.36 6.53
N LYS A 17 -10.58 14.57 5.64
CA LYS A 17 -10.83 15.03 4.27
C LYS A 17 -11.58 14.01 3.41
N ILE A 18 -11.29 12.73 3.57
CA ILE A 18 -12.05 11.66 2.92
C ILE A 18 -13.51 11.67 3.40
N ARG A 19 -13.76 11.88 4.69
CA ARG A 19 -15.12 11.94 5.26
C ARG A 19 -15.91 13.13 4.73
N GLU A 20 -15.30 14.31 4.68
CA GLU A 20 -15.92 15.53 4.13
C GLU A 20 -16.35 15.34 2.66
N ASN A 21 -15.63 14.51 1.90
CA ASN A 21 -15.87 14.27 0.48
C ASN A 21 -16.48 12.88 0.19
N LYS A 22 -17.03 12.22 1.21
CA LYS A 22 -17.49 10.82 1.14
C LYS A 22 -18.49 10.60 0.00
N ASP A 23 -19.44 11.51 -0.16
CA ASP A 23 -20.53 11.35 -1.13
C ASP A 23 -20.04 11.38 -2.57
N ILE A 24 -18.97 12.12 -2.86
CA ILE A 24 -18.34 12.14 -4.17
C ILE A 24 -17.46 10.90 -4.33
N LEU A 25 -16.59 10.63 -3.37
CA LEU A 25 -15.59 9.55 -3.45
C LEU A 25 -16.25 8.16 -3.53
N PHE A 26 -17.34 7.96 -2.79
CA PHE A 26 -17.97 6.65 -2.59
C PHE A 26 -19.44 6.60 -2.98
N GLY A 27 -20.09 7.72 -3.33
CA GLY A 27 -21.51 7.72 -3.74
C GLY A 27 -21.78 6.94 -5.02
N ALA A 28 -23.00 6.49 -5.21
CA ALA A 28 -23.41 5.80 -6.43
C ALA A 28 -23.35 6.76 -7.65
N PHE A 29 -22.99 6.23 -8.82
CA PHE A 29 -23.01 7.02 -10.05
C PHE A 29 -24.44 7.50 -10.33
N SER A 30 -24.56 8.76 -10.74
CA SER A 30 -25.82 9.40 -11.11
C SER A 30 -25.55 10.43 -12.20
N GLU A 31 -26.60 11.07 -12.72
CA GLU A 31 -26.44 12.20 -13.64
C GLU A 31 -25.59 13.34 -13.04
N LYS A 32 -25.60 13.47 -11.70
CA LYS A 32 -24.84 14.48 -10.95
C LYS A 32 -23.44 14.03 -10.52
N LEU A 33 -23.18 12.72 -10.50
CA LEU A 33 -21.89 12.15 -10.07
C LEU A 33 -21.37 11.17 -11.11
N ARG A 34 -20.40 11.61 -11.89
CA ARG A 34 -19.78 10.86 -12.98
C ARG A 34 -18.44 10.27 -12.55
N LYS A 35 -17.90 9.39 -13.40
CA LYS A 35 -16.57 8.80 -13.22
C LYS A 35 -15.47 9.86 -13.11
N GLN A 36 -15.56 10.92 -13.90
CA GLN A 36 -14.57 11.98 -13.94
C GLN A 36 -14.50 12.75 -12.60
N ASP A 37 -15.65 13.09 -12.03
CA ASP A 37 -15.74 13.81 -10.75
C ASP A 37 -15.06 13.01 -9.62
N LYS A 38 -15.21 11.68 -9.63
CA LYS A 38 -14.48 10.80 -8.68
C LYS A 38 -12.98 10.82 -8.90
N ILE A 39 -12.51 10.75 -10.15
CA ILE A 39 -11.08 10.78 -10.48
C ILE A 39 -10.46 12.09 -10.02
N GLU A 40 -11.10 13.22 -10.32
CA GLU A 40 -10.66 14.55 -9.91
C GLU A 40 -10.62 14.66 -8.39
N LYS A 41 -11.64 14.17 -7.69
CA LYS A 41 -11.64 14.16 -6.23
C LYS A 41 -10.54 13.31 -5.64
N TRP A 42 -10.21 12.15 -6.23
CA TRP A 42 -9.06 11.36 -5.79
C TRP A 42 -7.72 12.05 -6.05
N LYS A 43 -7.59 12.83 -7.14
CA LYS A 43 -6.41 13.68 -7.37
C LYS A 43 -6.26 14.76 -6.31
N GLU A 44 -7.34 15.40 -5.90
CA GLU A 44 -7.32 16.34 -4.77
C GLU A 44 -6.88 15.65 -3.48
N MET A 45 -7.40 14.46 -3.18
CA MET A 45 -6.97 13.67 -2.01
C MET A 45 -5.49 13.30 -2.07
N ALA A 46 -4.92 13.12 -3.26
CA ALA A 46 -3.49 12.91 -3.43
C ALA A 46 -2.66 14.14 -3.10
N MET A 47 -3.09 15.33 -3.53
CA MET A 47 -2.44 16.58 -3.16
C MET A 47 -2.45 16.80 -1.65
N VAL A 48 -3.59 16.52 -0.98
CA VAL A 48 -3.69 16.56 0.49
C VAL A 48 -2.74 15.55 1.14
N ALA A 49 -2.71 14.31 0.64
CA ALA A 49 -1.83 13.28 1.20
C ALA A 49 -0.34 13.62 1.02
N GLN A 50 0.04 14.29 -0.07
CA GLN A 50 1.39 14.80 -0.28
C GLN A 50 1.71 15.94 0.69
N SER A 51 0.81 16.92 0.86
CA SER A 51 1.05 18.09 1.71
C SER A 51 1.25 17.73 3.19
N ILE A 52 0.64 16.63 3.64
CA ILE A 52 0.81 16.12 5.01
C ILE A 52 1.89 15.02 5.13
N CYS A 53 2.67 14.78 4.07
CA CYS A 53 3.72 13.76 4.02
C CYS A 53 3.21 12.33 4.34
N LEU A 54 2.02 11.99 3.86
CA LEU A 54 1.44 10.64 3.89
C LEU A 54 1.66 9.88 2.57
N LEU A 55 1.75 10.61 1.46
CA LEU A 55 2.03 10.08 0.12
C LEU A 55 3.44 10.52 -0.35
N PRO A 56 4.29 9.59 -0.84
CA PRO A 56 5.55 9.96 -1.49
C PRO A 56 5.32 10.76 -2.78
N ALA A 57 6.27 11.63 -3.12
CA ALA A 57 6.16 12.53 -4.28
C ALA A 57 6.09 11.79 -5.64
N ASP A 58 6.62 10.56 -5.72
CA ASP A 58 6.59 9.71 -6.93
C ASP A 58 5.29 8.92 -7.09
N LYS A 59 4.34 9.07 -6.17
CA LYS A 59 3.06 8.35 -6.17
C LYS A 59 1.90 9.26 -6.52
N ASP A 60 0.90 8.68 -7.16
CA ASP A 60 -0.28 9.38 -7.64
C ASP A 60 -1.54 8.99 -6.86
N TRP A 61 -2.67 9.54 -7.31
CA TRP A 61 -3.99 9.32 -6.74
C TRP A 61 -4.43 7.85 -6.76
N THR A 62 -3.93 7.03 -7.69
CA THR A 62 -4.25 5.60 -7.72
C THR A 62 -3.65 4.90 -6.52
N TYR A 63 -2.41 5.24 -6.15
CA TYR A 63 -1.76 4.70 -4.94
C TYR A 63 -2.51 5.11 -3.67
N VAL A 64 -3.00 6.34 -3.61
CA VAL A 64 -3.81 6.82 -2.47
C VAL A 64 -5.09 6.01 -2.34
N ARG A 65 -5.82 5.81 -3.43
CA ARG A 65 -7.08 5.07 -3.46
C ARG A 65 -6.89 3.58 -3.18
N ASP A 66 -5.95 2.95 -3.88
CA ASP A 66 -5.83 1.49 -3.96
C ASP A 66 -4.89 0.92 -2.91
N THR A 67 -3.96 1.73 -2.39
CA THR A 67 -3.02 1.30 -1.35
C THR A 67 -3.31 1.95 -0.01
N ILE A 68 -3.27 3.28 0.09
CA ILE A 68 -3.41 3.96 1.39
C ILE A 68 -4.81 3.71 1.98
N TRP A 69 -5.85 4.08 1.24
CA TRP A 69 -7.24 3.90 1.69
C TRP A 69 -7.60 2.43 1.88
N GLN A 70 -7.25 1.55 0.93
CA GLN A 70 -7.57 0.11 1.07
C GLN A 70 -6.87 -0.54 2.27
N ASN A 71 -5.62 -0.18 2.57
CA ASN A 71 -4.92 -0.72 3.73
C ASN A 71 -5.57 -0.25 5.04
N LEU A 72 -5.92 1.04 5.16
CA LEU A 72 -6.64 1.57 6.32
C LEU A 72 -8.00 0.87 6.51
N LYS A 73 -8.77 0.73 5.42
CA LYS A 73 -10.03 -0.02 5.40
C LYS A 73 -9.84 -1.47 5.83
N LYS A 74 -8.89 -2.19 5.24
CA LYS A 74 -8.63 -3.60 5.52
C LYS A 74 -8.25 -3.82 6.99
N THR A 75 -7.37 -2.98 7.54
CA THR A 75 -6.98 -3.08 8.96
C THR A 75 -8.16 -2.88 9.90
N ALA A 76 -8.98 -1.85 9.68
CA ALA A 76 -10.15 -1.59 10.51
C ALA A 76 -11.17 -2.74 10.46
N MET A 77 -11.46 -3.25 9.25
CA MET A 77 -12.38 -4.38 9.06
C MET A 77 -11.88 -5.67 9.72
N LEU A 78 -10.59 -6.00 9.58
CA LEU A 78 -10.00 -7.17 10.22
C LEU A 78 -10.13 -7.14 11.75
N LYS A 79 -9.97 -5.96 12.36
CA LYS A 79 -10.15 -5.81 13.81
C LYS A 79 -11.60 -6.04 14.25
N ILE A 80 -12.58 -5.52 13.50
CA ILE A 80 -14.00 -5.80 13.77
C ILE A 80 -14.31 -7.29 13.63
N ASP A 81 -13.89 -7.90 12.52
CA ASP A 81 -14.20 -9.31 12.26
C ASP A 81 -13.62 -10.22 13.33
N ASN A 82 -12.42 -9.91 13.81
CA ASN A 82 -11.79 -10.66 14.90
C ASN A 82 -12.48 -10.41 16.24
N ALA A 83 -12.87 -9.17 16.55
CA ALA A 83 -13.64 -8.87 17.76
C ALA A 83 -14.98 -9.64 17.78
N LYS A 84 -15.68 -9.70 16.64
CA LYS A 84 -16.92 -10.49 16.49
C LYS A 84 -16.70 -11.99 16.67
N LYS A 85 -15.62 -12.54 16.10
CA LYS A 85 -15.36 -14.00 16.12
C LYS A 85 -14.90 -14.52 17.46
N THR A 86 -14.04 -13.79 18.19
CA THR A 86 -13.36 -14.33 19.38
C THR A 86 -13.89 -13.76 20.69
N GLY A 87 -14.76 -12.75 20.65
CA GLY A 87 -15.27 -12.04 21.84
C GLY A 87 -14.20 -11.28 22.66
N THR A 88 -12.92 -11.40 22.30
CA THR A 88 -11.76 -10.94 23.09
C THR A 88 -10.72 -10.15 22.29
N GLY A 89 -11.00 -9.81 21.02
CA GLY A 89 -10.21 -8.80 20.29
C GLY A 89 -8.73 -9.16 20.10
N GLY A 90 -8.42 -10.37 19.62
CA GLY A 90 -7.04 -10.87 19.45
C GLY A 90 -6.12 -10.10 18.50
N MET A 91 -6.58 -8.98 17.90
CA MET A 91 -5.79 -8.13 17.00
C MET A 91 -5.57 -6.71 17.56
N GLY A 92 -5.78 -6.53 18.87
CA GLY A 92 -5.65 -5.26 19.58
C GLY A 92 -6.91 -4.41 19.53
N THR A 93 -6.90 -3.32 20.29
CA THR A 93 -8.02 -2.39 20.40
C THR A 93 -8.23 -1.57 19.11
N LEU A 94 -9.47 -1.17 18.87
CA LEU A 94 -9.81 -0.23 17.80
C LEU A 94 -9.18 1.13 18.14
N THR A 95 -8.36 1.62 17.21
CA THR A 95 -7.75 2.94 17.31
C THR A 95 -8.72 4.01 16.81
N GLU A 96 -8.41 5.28 17.08
CA GLU A 96 -9.17 6.42 16.55
C GLU A 96 -9.24 6.42 15.01
N VAL A 97 -8.13 6.06 14.35
CA VAL A 97 -8.07 5.88 12.89
C VAL A 97 -9.05 4.80 12.44
N ASP A 98 -9.12 3.67 13.15
CA ASP A 98 -10.05 2.59 12.81
C ASP A 98 -11.50 3.06 12.94
N ASN A 99 -11.84 3.75 14.05
CA ASN A 99 -13.17 4.32 14.26
C ASN A 99 -13.55 5.33 13.17
N MET A 100 -12.60 6.15 12.73
CA MET A 100 -12.82 7.11 11.66
C MET A 100 -13.12 6.42 10.33
N VAL A 101 -12.32 5.41 9.96
CA VAL A 101 -12.56 4.57 8.77
C VAL A 101 -13.94 3.93 8.81
N LEU A 102 -14.35 3.38 9.95
CA LEU A 102 -15.65 2.72 10.11
C LEU A 102 -16.81 3.69 9.94
N SER A 103 -16.67 4.93 10.42
CA SER A 103 -17.68 5.97 10.21
C SER A 103 -17.80 6.38 8.73
N ILE A 104 -16.69 6.36 7.97
CA ILE A 104 -16.69 6.65 6.53
C ILE A 104 -17.39 5.54 5.77
N ILE A 105 -17.09 4.28 6.08
CA ILE A 105 -17.74 3.13 5.42
C ILE A 105 -19.24 3.10 5.75
N GLY A 106 -19.61 3.53 6.96
CA GLY A 106 -20.99 3.44 7.46
C GLY A 106 -21.27 2.08 8.10
N LYS A 107 -22.16 2.07 9.10
CA LYS A 107 -22.60 0.85 9.79
C LYS A 107 -23.41 -0.10 8.87
N GLU A 108 -23.88 0.39 7.72
CA GLU A 108 -24.70 -0.35 6.75
C GLU A 108 -23.91 -1.14 5.70
N SER A 109 -22.59 -1.25 5.83
CA SER A 109 -21.87 -2.25 5.05
C SER A 109 -22.46 -3.64 5.38
N PRO A 110 -22.86 -4.47 4.40
CA PRO A 110 -23.39 -5.82 4.64
C PRO A 110 -22.42 -6.75 5.41
N VAL A 111 -21.17 -6.29 5.60
CA VAL A 111 -20.15 -6.95 6.41
C VAL A 111 -20.26 -6.55 7.91
N ILE A 112 -20.78 -5.36 8.20
CA ILE A 112 -20.92 -4.82 9.56
C ILE A 112 -22.28 -5.20 10.15
N CYS A 113 -23.39 -4.99 9.42
CA CYS A 113 -24.67 -5.63 9.72
C CYS A 113 -24.60 -7.04 9.15
N GLY A 114 -24.30 -8.05 9.99
CA GLY A 114 -24.35 -9.44 9.55
C GLY A 114 -25.65 -9.70 8.79
N LEU A 115 -25.59 -10.51 7.71
CA LEU A 115 -26.76 -10.97 6.98
C LEU A 115 -27.83 -11.33 8.02
N GLY A 116 -28.92 -10.56 8.06
CA GLY A 116 -30.02 -10.71 9.02
C GLY A 116 -30.79 -11.99 8.76
N VAL A 117 -30.13 -13.13 8.89
CA VAL A 117 -30.79 -14.41 9.05
C VAL A 117 -31.29 -14.39 10.48
N ALA A 118 -32.59 -14.13 10.63
CA ALA A 118 -33.26 -14.26 11.91
C ALA A 118 -32.91 -15.63 12.50
N GLU A 119 -32.19 -15.64 13.62
CA GLU A 119 -32.06 -16.82 14.46
C GLU A 119 -33.43 -17.06 15.11
N SER A 120 -34.33 -17.73 14.38
CA SER A 120 -35.48 -18.38 14.97
C SER A 120 -34.99 -19.53 15.85
N PHE A 121 -34.64 -19.21 17.09
CA PHE A 121 -34.45 -20.19 18.15
C PHE A 121 -35.82 -20.68 18.63
N GLU A 122 -36.31 -21.76 18.03
CA GLU A 122 -37.16 -22.71 18.73
C GLU A 122 -36.39 -24.03 18.86
N LYS A 123 -36.09 -24.41 20.11
CA LYS A 123 -35.81 -25.81 20.48
C LYS A 123 -37.16 -26.47 20.74
N PRO A 124 -37.39 -27.72 20.30
CA PRO A 124 -37.01 -28.84 21.17
C PRO A 124 -36.49 -30.12 20.48
N GLN A 125 -35.59 -30.77 21.24
CA GLN A 125 -35.28 -32.20 21.44
C GLN A 125 -35.25 -33.24 20.29
N ASP A 126 -34.13 -33.99 20.31
CA ASP A 126 -33.90 -35.40 19.95
C ASP A 126 -34.58 -36.00 18.71
N GLN A 127 -33.76 -36.39 17.73
CA GLN A 127 -33.47 -37.81 17.46
C GLN A 127 -32.43 -37.99 16.35
N SER A 128 -31.78 -39.14 16.43
CA SER A 128 -30.70 -39.68 15.61
C SER A 128 -30.82 -39.51 14.08
N SER A 129 -29.64 -39.48 13.44
CA SER A 129 -29.26 -40.25 12.24
C SER A 129 -28.78 -39.45 11.03
N LYS A 130 -27.50 -39.71 10.69
CA LYS A 130 -26.89 -39.77 9.35
C LYS A 130 -26.85 -38.46 8.51
N GLY A 131 -25.67 -37.82 8.50
CA GLY A 131 -25.27 -36.85 7.48
C GLY A 131 -23.76 -36.88 7.29
N GLY A 132 -23.29 -37.13 6.06
CA GLY A 132 -21.95 -37.60 5.76
C GLY A 132 -20.79 -36.69 6.18
N LYS A 133 -19.74 -37.31 6.75
CA LYS A 133 -18.40 -36.73 6.85
C LYS A 133 -17.88 -36.49 5.43
N ARG A 134 -18.04 -35.28 4.91
CA ARG A 134 -17.16 -34.79 3.84
C ARG A 134 -15.75 -34.69 4.45
N LYS A 135 -14.93 -35.70 4.16
CA LYS A 135 -13.47 -35.62 4.28
C LYS A 135 -13.04 -34.32 3.61
N ARG A 136 -12.61 -33.34 4.40
CA ARG A 136 -11.82 -32.24 3.89
C ARG A 136 -10.48 -32.87 3.50
N VAL A 137 -10.33 -33.19 2.22
CA VAL A 137 -9.02 -33.45 1.64
C VAL A 137 -8.25 -32.14 1.80
N THR A 138 -7.41 -32.10 2.81
CA THR A 138 -6.29 -31.16 2.84
C THR A 138 -5.33 -31.63 1.75
N ASP A 139 -5.47 -31.06 0.55
CA ASP A 139 -4.35 -30.94 -0.37
C ASP A 139 -3.36 -29.94 0.24
N LYS A 140 -2.64 -30.42 1.26
CA LYS A 140 -1.30 -29.95 1.54
C LYS A 140 -0.42 -30.83 0.67
N ASN A 141 0.14 -30.27 -0.40
CA ASN A 141 1.42 -30.65 -1.04
C ASN A 141 1.40 -30.27 -2.53
N ALA A 142 1.43 -28.96 -2.85
CA ALA A 142 1.86 -28.46 -4.16
C ALA A 142 1.95 -26.92 -4.18
N SER A 143 2.71 -26.25 -3.29
CA SER A 143 2.99 -24.80 -3.52
C SER A 143 4.09 -24.17 -2.65
N THR A 144 4.89 -24.91 -1.87
CA THR A 144 5.94 -24.28 -1.05
C THR A 144 7.16 -23.86 -1.86
N ASP A 145 7.52 -24.64 -2.89
CA ASP A 145 8.74 -24.42 -3.67
C ASP A 145 8.61 -23.24 -4.65
N ASN A 146 7.39 -22.99 -5.14
CA ASN A 146 7.14 -21.86 -6.02
C ASN A 146 7.10 -20.53 -5.23
N GLU A 147 6.59 -20.55 -3.99
CA GLU A 147 6.53 -19.35 -3.16
C GLU A 147 7.92 -18.93 -2.64
N SER A 148 8.81 -19.88 -2.36
CA SER A 148 10.21 -19.58 -2.01
C SER A 148 10.99 -19.04 -3.20
N ALA A 149 10.85 -19.65 -4.38
CA ALA A 149 11.49 -19.19 -5.62
C ALA A 149 11.07 -17.75 -5.99
N ILE A 150 9.77 -17.44 -5.91
CA ILE A 150 9.25 -16.09 -6.17
C ILE A 150 9.81 -15.06 -5.16
N LYS A 151 9.98 -15.44 -3.89
CA LYS A 151 10.57 -14.56 -2.86
C LYS A 151 12.05 -14.29 -3.13
N GLU A 152 12.80 -15.30 -3.55
CA GLU A 152 14.22 -15.19 -3.88
C GLU A 152 14.47 -14.35 -5.13
N GLU A 153 13.66 -14.55 -6.18
CA GLU A 153 13.71 -13.75 -7.40
C GLU A 153 13.38 -12.28 -7.11
N LYS A 154 12.34 -12.03 -6.31
CA LYS A 154 11.98 -10.66 -5.88
C LYS A 154 13.12 -9.98 -5.11
N LEU A 155 13.80 -10.73 -4.24
CA LEU A 155 14.95 -10.21 -3.47
C LEU A 155 16.11 -9.86 -4.41
N THR A 156 16.37 -10.72 -5.39
CA THR A 156 17.42 -10.55 -6.40
C THR A 156 17.17 -9.28 -7.22
N LEU A 157 15.97 -9.12 -7.75
CA LEU A 157 15.56 -7.93 -8.50
C LEU A 157 15.65 -6.65 -7.65
N GLN A 158 15.31 -6.73 -6.36
CA GLN A 158 15.44 -5.58 -5.46
C GLN A 158 16.90 -5.18 -5.23
N VAL A 159 17.81 -6.15 -5.07
CA VAL A 159 19.24 -5.91 -4.95
C VAL A 159 19.80 -5.30 -6.23
N GLU A 160 19.42 -5.83 -7.39
CA GLU A 160 19.85 -5.31 -8.69
C GLU A 160 19.37 -3.88 -8.93
N TYR A 161 18.10 -3.59 -8.64
CA TYR A 161 17.55 -2.24 -8.71
C TYR A 161 18.34 -1.26 -7.82
N LEU A 162 18.68 -1.65 -6.59
CA LEU A 162 19.49 -0.83 -5.69
C LEU A 162 20.91 -0.61 -6.22
N LYS A 163 21.54 -1.64 -6.82
CA LYS A 163 22.86 -1.51 -7.46
C LYS A 163 22.81 -0.50 -8.62
N LEU A 164 21.82 -0.60 -9.49
CA LEU A 164 21.63 0.33 -10.62
C LEU A 164 21.35 1.76 -10.15
N LYS A 165 20.50 1.92 -9.12
CA LYS A 165 20.23 3.23 -8.52
C LYS A 165 21.49 3.86 -7.94
N ASN A 166 22.28 3.08 -7.19
CA ASN A 166 23.55 3.53 -6.64
C ASN A 166 24.54 3.92 -7.74
N TYR A 167 24.62 3.13 -8.81
CA TYR A 167 25.50 3.44 -9.95
C TYR A 167 25.09 4.76 -10.63
N ARG A 168 23.80 4.97 -10.89
CA ARG A 168 23.28 6.23 -11.43
C ARG A 168 23.64 7.42 -10.53
N THR A 169 23.43 7.30 -9.23
CA THR A 169 23.78 8.35 -8.27
C THR A 169 25.28 8.64 -8.27
N LYS A 170 26.14 7.62 -8.34
CA LYS A 170 27.60 7.82 -8.46
C LYS A 170 27.97 8.59 -9.73
N LEU A 171 27.33 8.32 -10.86
CA LEU A 171 27.56 9.07 -12.10
C LEU A 171 27.12 10.53 -12.00
N GLU A 172 26.00 10.78 -11.32
CA GLU A 172 25.51 12.14 -11.07
C GLU A 172 26.45 12.92 -10.15
N ILE A 173 26.95 12.29 -9.08
CA ILE A 173 28.00 12.86 -8.21
C ILE A 173 29.24 13.18 -9.04
N LEU A 174 29.73 12.24 -9.85
CA LEU A 174 30.92 12.45 -10.67
C LEU A 174 30.75 13.61 -11.65
N LYS A 175 29.55 13.77 -12.23
CA LYS A 175 29.22 14.90 -13.10
C LYS A 175 29.31 16.23 -12.33
N LEU A 176 28.72 16.30 -11.14
CA LEU A 176 28.75 17.49 -10.29
C LEU A 176 30.16 17.81 -9.78
N GLU A 177 30.94 16.81 -9.39
CA GLU A 177 32.34 16.97 -9.00
C GLU A 177 33.16 17.62 -10.13
N LYS A 178 32.95 17.17 -11.38
CA LYS A 178 33.60 17.78 -12.56
C LYS A 178 33.14 19.21 -12.81
N GLU A 179 31.83 19.47 -12.75
CA GLU A 179 31.27 20.82 -12.96
C GLU A 179 31.77 21.83 -11.92
N LEU A 180 31.94 21.39 -10.67
CA LEU A 180 32.38 22.21 -9.55
C LEU A 180 33.90 22.19 -9.34
N GLN A 181 34.66 21.48 -10.20
CA GLN A 181 36.11 21.30 -10.08
C GLN A 181 36.55 20.74 -8.71
N LEU A 182 35.73 19.85 -8.13
CA LEU A 182 36.03 19.19 -6.86
C LEU A 182 36.87 17.92 -7.08
N PRO A 183 37.75 17.56 -6.12
CA PRO A 183 38.42 16.27 -6.16
C PRO A 183 37.41 15.12 -6.04
N MET A 184 37.70 13.99 -6.69
CA MET A 184 36.84 12.81 -6.64
C MET A 184 36.68 12.27 -5.22
N SER A 185 35.44 12.04 -4.82
CA SER A 185 35.11 11.41 -3.54
C SER A 185 35.34 9.90 -3.54
N GLU A 186 35.38 9.30 -2.35
CA GLU A 186 35.43 7.83 -2.15
C GLU A 186 34.34 7.07 -2.93
N PHE A 187 33.22 7.73 -3.26
CA PHE A 187 32.09 7.13 -3.95
C PHE A 187 32.29 7.03 -5.47
N THR A 188 33.11 7.90 -6.05
CA THR A 188 33.33 8.03 -7.50
C THR A 188 34.72 7.54 -7.95
N LYS A 189 35.70 7.44 -7.04
CA LYS A 189 37.06 6.92 -7.30
C LYS A 189 37.11 5.56 -8.00
N SER A 190 36.12 4.70 -7.76
CA SER A 190 36.05 3.34 -8.34
C SER A 190 35.42 3.28 -9.74
N LEU A 191 34.92 4.41 -10.25
CA LEU A 191 34.33 4.44 -11.59
C LEU A 191 35.43 4.49 -12.66
N PRO A 192 35.25 3.79 -13.80
CA PRO A 192 36.20 3.86 -14.90
C PRO A 192 36.30 5.30 -15.43
N GLN A 193 37.51 5.82 -15.50
CA GLN A 193 37.78 7.10 -16.15
C GLN A 193 37.87 6.84 -17.66
N CYS A 194 36.75 6.86 -18.36
CA CYS A 194 36.78 6.96 -19.82
C CYS A 194 36.73 8.44 -20.20
N ASN A 195 37.86 8.95 -20.69
CA ASN A 195 37.88 10.21 -21.41
C ASN A 195 37.42 9.90 -22.84
N TYR A 196 36.16 10.23 -23.11
CA TYR A 196 35.66 10.24 -24.48
C TYR A 196 35.85 11.65 -25.04
N GLU A 197 36.83 11.80 -25.93
CA GLU A 197 36.92 12.99 -26.76
C GLU A 197 35.98 12.79 -27.95
N ILE A 198 35.07 13.74 -28.13
CA ILE A 198 34.18 13.77 -29.29
C ILE A 198 34.82 14.72 -30.31
N GLU A 199 35.66 14.17 -31.19
CA GLU A 199 36.10 14.87 -32.40
C GLU A 199 35.27 14.40 -33.59
N ASN A 200 34.67 15.35 -34.32
CA ASN A 200 33.93 15.10 -35.56
C ASN A 200 32.87 13.98 -35.48
N GLY A 201 32.15 13.89 -34.35
CA GLY A 201 31.05 12.94 -34.17
C GLY A 201 31.47 11.47 -34.06
N ARG A 202 32.76 11.18 -33.88
CA ARG A 202 33.27 9.83 -33.57
C ARG A 202 33.78 9.80 -32.13
N CYS A 203 33.42 8.73 -31.43
CA CYS A 203 33.82 8.49 -30.04
C CYS A 203 35.17 7.77 -30.04
N TYR A 204 36.23 8.44 -29.57
CA TYR A 204 37.54 7.82 -29.39
C TYR A 204 37.77 7.52 -27.91
N GLN A 205 38.18 6.29 -27.60
CA GLN A 205 38.53 5.87 -26.25
C GLN A 205 40.04 6.04 -26.08
N ASN A 206 40.47 7.10 -25.40
CA ASN A 206 41.88 7.28 -25.04
C ASN A 206 42.17 6.51 -23.75
N LEU A 207 42.97 5.44 -23.86
CA LEU A 207 43.56 4.72 -22.74
C LEU A 207 44.82 5.48 -22.29
N LEU A 208 44.80 6.04 -21.09
CA LEU A 208 46.01 6.42 -20.34
C LEU A 208 46.36 5.30 -19.37
#